data_AF-A0A7X7ABH8-F1
#
_entry.id   AF-A0A7X7ABH8-F1
#
_cell.length_a   1.000
_cell.length_b   1.000
_cell.length_c   1.000
_cell.angle_alpha   90.00
_cell.angle_beta   90.00
_cell.angle_gamma   90.00
#
_symmetry.space_group_name_H-M   'P 1'
#
loop_
_entity.id
_entity.type
_entity.pdbx_description
1 polymer ?
#
loop_
_entity_poly.entity_id
_entity_poly.type
_entity_poly.pdbx_seq_one_letter_code
_entity_poly.pdbx_strand_id
1 'polypeptide(L)'
;DVITFCNEVAYDLNYSDLKFTHGDIKDFEEFHTVDMVVTLHACDTATDAALVKAVNWNAQAILSVPCCQHELLDKIHNEVMAPMENHGIIKEKLASLVTDSIRANVLEILGYQVQLLEFIDMEHTPKNILIRAVKVKNVDRSDAVRKYLEFKKFWGLEELYIEEAMGDRLITLLKN
;
A
#
# COMPACT_ATOMS: atom_id res chain seq x y z
N ASP A 1 -1.08 22.30 16.65
CA ASP A 1 -0.54 23.49 15.95
C ASP A 1 -0.75 23.42 14.44
N VAL A 2 -0.07 22.53 13.70
CA VAL A 2 -0.22 22.45 12.22
C VAL A 2 -1.67 22.24 11.77
N ILE A 3 -2.40 21.30 12.37
CA ILE A 3 -3.78 20.99 12.01
C ILE A 3 -4.72 22.17 12.29
N THR A 4 -4.51 22.87 13.40
CA THR A 4 -5.28 24.09 13.74
C THR A 4 -5.05 25.16 12.68
N PHE A 5 -3.79 25.45 12.37
CA PHE A 5 -3.40 26.41 11.34
C PHE A 5 -4.01 26.06 9.97
N CYS A 6 -3.95 24.79 9.55
CA CYS A 6 -4.54 24.38 8.27
C CYS A 6 -6.06 24.58 8.22
N ASN A 7 -6.78 24.34 9.32
CA ASN A 7 -8.22 24.58 9.39
C ASN A 7 -8.57 26.08 9.42
N GLU A 8 -7.75 26.91 10.08
CA GLU A 8 -7.90 28.38 10.04
C GLU A 8 -7.70 28.91 8.61
N VAL A 9 -6.66 28.44 7.90
CA VAL A 9 -6.43 28.80 6.50
C VAL A 9 -7.58 28.33 5.60
N ALA A 10 -8.12 27.12 5.81
CA ALA A 10 -9.27 26.64 5.05
C ALA A 10 -10.52 27.51 5.28
N TYR A 11 -10.73 27.95 6.53
CA TYR A 11 -11.81 28.87 6.89
C TYR A 11 -11.65 30.24 6.22
N ASP A 12 -10.47 30.84 6.30
CA ASP A 12 -10.17 32.16 5.70
C ASP A 12 -10.35 32.15 4.17
N LEU A 13 -10.08 31.02 3.53
CA LEU A 13 -10.27 30.81 2.08
C LEU A 13 -11.68 30.38 1.69
N ASN A 14 -12.62 30.25 2.64
CA ASN A 14 -13.99 29.77 2.45
C ASN A 14 -14.08 28.33 1.87
N TYR A 15 -13.15 27.45 2.22
CA TYR A 15 -13.19 26.04 1.87
C TYR A 15 -13.96 25.21 2.91
N SER A 16 -15.29 25.30 2.89
CA SER A 16 -16.17 24.62 3.84
C SER A 16 -16.13 23.09 3.79
N ASP A 17 -15.73 22.52 2.64
CA ASP A 17 -15.67 21.07 2.42
C ASP A 17 -14.28 20.47 2.73
N LEU A 18 -13.32 21.30 3.17
CA LEU A 18 -11.97 20.88 3.51
C LEU A 18 -11.78 20.87 5.03
N LYS A 19 -11.46 19.70 5.58
CA LYS A 19 -11.19 19.51 7.02
C LYS A 19 -9.85 18.81 7.20
N PHE A 20 -9.03 19.33 8.11
CA PHE A 20 -7.81 18.68 8.55
C PHE A 20 -8.04 18.06 9.92
N THR A 21 -7.71 16.78 10.06
CA THR A 21 -7.86 16.04 11.32
C THR A 21 -6.52 15.49 11.78
N HIS A 22 -6.25 15.56 13.09
CA HIS A 22 -5.12 14.92 13.72
C HIS A 22 -5.53 13.54 14.25
N GLY A 23 -4.79 12.49 13.92
CA GLY A 23 -5.01 11.15 14.46
C GLY A 23 -4.09 10.11 13.83
N ASP A 24 -4.03 8.93 14.44
CA ASP A 24 -3.46 7.75 13.78
C ASP A 24 -4.50 7.21 12.78
N ILE A 25 -4.05 6.92 11.56
CA ILE A 25 -4.93 6.37 10.52
C ILE A 25 -5.56 5.05 10.96
N LYS A 26 -4.89 4.25 11.79
CA LYS A 26 -5.39 2.97 12.31
C LYS A 26 -6.67 3.16 13.14
N ASP A 27 -6.72 4.23 13.92
CA ASP A 27 -7.81 4.52 14.87
C ASP A 27 -8.91 5.42 14.26
N PHE A 28 -8.75 5.85 13.01
CA PHE A 28 -9.71 6.73 12.37
C PHE A 28 -10.95 5.97 11.88
N GLU A 29 -12.13 6.28 12.44
CA GLU A 29 -13.39 5.53 12.21
C GLU A 29 -14.55 6.39 11.69
N GLU A 30 -14.31 7.64 11.29
CA GLU A 30 -15.40 8.55 10.88
C GLU A 30 -16.13 8.11 9.58
N PHE A 31 -15.55 7.22 8.78
CA PHE A 31 -16.11 6.79 7.50
C PHE A 31 -16.30 5.27 7.40
N HIS A 32 -17.31 4.88 6.64
CA HIS A 32 -17.55 3.48 6.25
C HIS A 32 -17.45 3.28 4.72
N THR A 33 -17.65 4.35 3.94
CA THR A 33 -17.56 4.36 2.48
C THR A 33 -16.93 5.66 2.02
N VAL A 34 -15.93 5.59 1.14
CA VAL A 34 -15.31 6.75 0.50
C VAL A 34 -15.17 6.53 -1.01
N ASP A 35 -15.17 7.60 -1.79
CA ASP A 35 -14.97 7.48 -3.24
C ASP A 35 -13.49 7.25 -3.57
N MET A 36 -12.60 7.98 -2.90
CA MET A 36 -11.16 7.94 -3.17
C MET A 36 -10.35 8.07 -1.89
N VAL A 37 -9.27 7.30 -1.80
CA VAL A 37 -8.21 7.51 -0.81
C VAL A 37 -6.91 7.82 -1.54
N VAL A 38 -6.23 8.89 -1.10
CA VAL A 38 -4.93 9.30 -1.60
C VAL A 38 -3.93 9.28 -0.46
N THR A 39 -2.79 8.61 -0.64
CA THR A 39 -1.72 8.51 0.35
C THR A 39 -0.40 8.95 -0.29
N LEU A 40 0.19 10.01 0.29
CA LEU A 40 1.44 10.58 -0.18
C LEU A 40 2.45 10.54 0.97
N HIS A 41 3.65 10.03 0.70
CA HIS A 41 4.75 9.94 1.67
C HIS A 41 4.43 9.16 2.96
N ALA A 42 3.52 8.19 2.91
CA ALA A 42 3.25 7.29 4.02
C ALA A 42 4.38 6.25 4.15
N CYS A 43 5.46 6.55 4.87
CA CYS A 43 6.61 5.66 4.95
C CYS A 43 6.32 4.33 5.69
N ASP A 44 7.05 3.29 5.29
CA ASP A 44 7.07 1.95 5.89
C ASP A 44 5.67 1.33 6.00
N THR A 45 5.30 0.77 7.16
CA THR A 45 3.99 0.15 7.41
C THR A 45 2.84 1.16 7.42
N ALA A 46 3.11 2.47 7.39
CA ALA A 46 2.05 3.48 7.29
C ALA A 46 1.35 3.42 5.92
N THR A 47 2.06 3.07 4.84
CA THR A 47 1.42 2.78 3.54
C THR A 47 0.43 1.62 3.71
N ASP A 48 0.85 0.53 4.36
CA ASP A 48 0.02 -0.66 4.52
C ASP A 48 -1.22 -0.38 5.39
N ALA A 49 -1.06 0.35 6.50
CA ALA A 49 -2.17 0.78 7.34
C ALA A 49 -3.19 1.64 6.55
N ALA A 50 -2.72 2.52 5.68
CA ALA A 50 -3.58 3.35 4.86
C ALA A 50 -4.28 2.54 3.75
N LEU A 51 -3.60 1.57 3.13
CA LEU A 51 -4.22 0.63 2.18
C LEU A 51 -5.31 -0.21 2.86
N VAL A 52 -5.04 -0.71 4.07
CA VAL A 52 -6.03 -1.46 4.89
C VAL A 52 -7.26 -0.59 5.16
N LYS A 53 -7.07 0.66 5.61
CA LYS A 53 -8.21 1.57 5.82
C LYS A 53 -8.96 1.86 4.53
N ALA A 54 -8.28 2.10 3.42
CA ALA A 54 -8.94 2.34 2.14
C ALA A 54 -9.82 1.15 1.69
N VAL A 55 -9.32 -0.07 1.86
CA VAL A 55 -10.08 -1.28 1.57
C VAL A 55 -11.24 -1.48 2.56
N ASN A 56 -11.05 -1.14 3.84
CA ASN A 56 -12.10 -1.18 4.88
C ASN A 56 -13.20 -0.13 4.68
N TRP A 57 -12.85 1.06 4.21
CA TRP A 57 -13.79 2.10 3.77
C TRP A 57 -14.32 1.86 2.37
N ASN A 58 -14.13 0.66 1.80
CA ASN A 58 -14.74 0.29 0.55
C ASN A 58 -14.44 1.27 -0.60
N ALA A 59 -13.22 1.85 -0.60
CA ALA A 59 -12.84 2.92 -1.52
C ALA A 59 -13.04 2.49 -2.97
N GLN A 60 -13.62 3.36 -3.80
CA GLN A 60 -13.75 3.08 -5.24
C GLN A 60 -12.42 3.24 -5.98
N ALA A 61 -11.57 4.16 -5.52
CA ALA A 61 -10.21 4.36 -6.00
C ALA A 61 -9.21 4.53 -4.84
N ILE A 62 -8.01 3.98 -5.01
CA ILE A 62 -6.88 4.13 -4.09
C ILE A 62 -5.68 4.58 -4.92
N LEU A 63 -5.07 5.69 -4.51
CA LEU A 63 -3.84 6.24 -5.10
C LEU A 63 -2.78 6.32 -4.00
N SER A 64 -1.78 5.44 -4.06
CA SER A 64 -0.75 5.35 -3.02
C SER A 64 0.64 5.49 -3.58
N VAL A 65 1.39 6.47 -3.08
CA VAL A 65 2.81 6.66 -3.41
C VAL A 65 3.67 6.06 -2.27
N PRO A 66 4.13 4.79 -2.40
CA PRO A 66 5.02 4.20 -1.43
C PRO A 66 6.35 4.95 -1.40
N CYS A 67 6.83 5.26 -0.19
CA CYS A 67 8.08 5.99 0.02
C CYS A 67 9.20 5.02 0.42
N CYS A 68 9.53 4.88 1.71
CA CYS A 68 10.55 3.93 2.18
C CYS A 68 9.88 2.67 2.76
N GLN A 69 10.55 1.52 2.75
CA GLN A 69 10.09 0.34 3.48
C GLN A 69 11.27 -0.44 4.04
N HIS A 70 11.12 -0.91 5.28
CA HIS A 70 12.15 -1.67 5.98
C HIS A 70 11.69 -3.09 6.33
N GLU A 71 10.38 -3.34 6.47
CA GLU A 71 9.89 -4.66 6.91
C GLU A 71 10.46 -5.82 6.06
N LEU A 72 10.62 -5.66 4.75
CA LEU A 72 11.11 -6.73 3.88
C LEU A 72 12.62 -6.76 3.72
N LEU A 73 13.31 -5.71 4.15
CA LEU A 73 14.77 -5.59 3.98
C LEU A 73 15.52 -6.74 4.65
N ASP A 74 15.03 -7.21 5.80
CA ASP A 74 15.63 -8.31 6.56
C ASP A 74 14.91 -9.66 6.36
N LYS A 75 13.77 -9.67 5.66
CA LYS A 75 12.97 -10.88 5.40
C LYS A 75 13.22 -11.49 4.03
N ILE A 76 13.63 -10.69 3.05
CA ILE A 76 13.88 -11.17 1.68
C ILE A 76 15.15 -12.01 1.65
N HIS A 77 14.97 -13.27 1.26
CA HIS A 77 16.07 -14.18 1.00
C HIS A 77 15.73 -15.18 -0.10
N ASN A 78 16.62 -15.31 -1.08
CA ASN A 78 16.57 -16.34 -2.09
C ASN A 78 17.99 -16.71 -2.55
N GLU A 79 18.37 -17.99 -2.44
CA GLU A 79 19.73 -18.45 -2.76
C GLU A 79 20.17 -18.10 -4.19
N VAL A 80 19.26 -18.13 -5.16
CA VAL A 80 19.54 -17.78 -6.56
C VAL A 80 19.74 -16.27 -6.72
N MET A 81 19.06 -15.46 -5.90
CA MET A 81 19.11 -14.00 -5.94
C MET A 81 20.14 -13.39 -4.97
N ALA A 82 20.89 -14.22 -4.24
CA ALA A 82 21.95 -13.79 -3.34
C ALA A 82 22.90 -12.73 -3.92
N PRO A 83 23.29 -12.75 -5.23
CA PRO A 83 24.09 -11.67 -5.82
C PRO A 83 23.46 -10.26 -5.73
N MET A 84 22.13 -10.16 -5.79
CA MET A 84 21.41 -8.89 -5.61
C MET A 84 21.28 -8.49 -4.13
N GLU A 85 21.27 -9.46 -3.22
CA GLU A 85 21.15 -9.24 -1.78
C GLU A 85 22.47 -8.76 -1.14
N ASN A 86 23.63 -9.07 -1.74
CA ASN A 86 24.96 -8.76 -1.20
C ASN A 86 25.30 -7.27 -1.14
N HIS A 87 24.65 -6.43 -1.96
CA HIS A 87 24.92 -4.99 -2.01
C HIS A 87 23.74 -4.23 -1.40
N GLY A 88 23.95 -3.54 -0.27
CA GLY A 88 22.87 -2.87 0.48
C GLY A 88 21.94 -2.02 -0.39
N ILE A 89 22.49 -1.19 -1.27
CA ILE A 89 21.68 -0.35 -2.19
C ILE A 89 20.82 -1.16 -3.17
N ILE A 90 21.29 -2.32 -3.61
CA ILE A 90 20.53 -3.21 -4.51
C ILE A 90 19.47 -3.96 -3.70
N LYS A 91 19.83 -4.44 -2.51
CA LYS A 91 18.92 -5.10 -1.58
C LYS A 91 17.75 -4.20 -1.19
N GLU A 92 18.02 -2.92 -0.88
CA GLU A 92 17.00 -1.91 -0.56
C GLU A 92 16.04 -1.68 -1.73
N LYS A 93 16.56 -1.55 -2.96
CA LYS A 93 15.73 -1.38 -4.16
C LYS A 93 14.88 -2.62 -4.43
N LEU A 94 15.48 -3.80 -4.33
CA LEU A 94 14.78 -5.07 -4.48
C LEU A 94 13.66 -5.20 -3.44
N ALA A 95 13.95 -4.92 -2.17
CA ALA A 95 12.97 -4.97 -1.09
C ALA A 95 11.80 -4.02 -1.29
N SER A 96 12.06 -2.80 -1.76
CA SER A 96 11.01 -1.85 -2.13
C SER A 96 10.11 -2.41 -3.24
N LEU A 97 10.70 -2.96 -4.31
CA LEU A 97 9.94 -3.51 -5.44
C LEU A 97 9.11 -4.75 -5.06
N VAL A 98 9.68 -5.64 -4.25
CA VAL A 98 8.97 -6.82 -3.73
C VAL A 98 7.81 -6.39 -2.83
N THR A 99 8.02 -5.38 -1.97
CA THR A 99 6.95 -4.81 -1.12
C THR A 99 5.80 -4.26 -1.97
N ASP A 100 6.11 -3.43 -2.96
CA ASP A 100 5.08 -2.80 -3.79
C ASP A 100 4.34 -3.84 -4.66
N SER A 101 5.03 -4.92 -5.06
CA SER A 101 4.42 -6.07 -5.72
C SER A 101 3.45 -6.81 -4.79
N ILE A 102 3.81 -7.01 -3.52
CA ILE A 102 2.93 -7.61 -2.50
C ILE A 102 1.69 -6.75 -2.31
N ARG A 103 1.85 -5.45 -2.13
CA ARG A 103 0.74 -4.49 -1.98
C ARG A 103 -0.21 -4.55 -3.17
N ALA A 104 0.33 -4.59 -4.39
CA ALA A 104 -0.46 -4.72 -5.60
C ALA A 104 -1.25 -6.04 -5.64
N ASN A 105 -0.59 -7.17 -5.41
CA ASN A 105 -1.25 -8.49 -5.41
C ASN A 105 -2.36 -8.58 -4.33
N VAL A 106 -2.11 -8.06 -3.13
CA VAL A 106 -3.11 -8.03 -2.05
C VAL A 106 -4.36 -7.25 -2.49
N LEU A 107 -4.18 -6.08 -3.11
CA LEU A 107 -5.30 -5.28 -3.62
C LEU A 107 -6.04 -6.02 -4.75
N GLU A 108 -5.32 -6.70 -5.66
CA GLU A 108 -5.93 -7.53 -6.71
C GLU A 108 -6.80 -8.65 -6.14
N ILE A 109 -6.28 -9.40 -5.17
CA ILE A 109 -7.02 -10.42 -4.44
C ILE A 109 -8.27 -9.83 -3.78
N LEU A 110 -8.16 -8.63 -3.22
CA LEU A 110 -9.29 -7.93 -2.56
C LEU A 110 -10.30 -7.33 -3.54
N GLY A 111 -10.09 -7.48 -4.86
CA GLY A 111 -11.06 -7.12 -5.89
C GLY A 111 -10.83 -5.75 -6.53
N TYR A 112 -9.58 -5.29 -6.56
CA TYR A 112 -9.17 -4.09 -7.27
C TYR A 112 -8.46 -4.45 -8.57
N GLN A 113 -8.66 -3.65 -9.60
CA GLN A 113 -7.76 -3.61 -10.74
C GLN A 113 -6.61 -2.68 -10.39
N VAL A 114 -5.38 -3.19 -10.40
CA VAL A 114 -4.20 -2.46 -9.92
C VAL A 114 -3.24 -2.15 -11.07
N GLN A 115 -2.63 -0.98 -11.01
CA GLN A 115 -1.57 -0.54 -11.90
C GLN A 115 -0.45 0.11 -11.07
N LEU A 116 0.79 -0.29 -11.32
CA LEU A 116 1.99 0.40 -10.82
C LEU A 116 2.48 1.31 -11.94
N LEU A 117 2.41 2.62 -11.73
CA LEU A 117 2.73 3.64 -12.74
C LEU A 117 3.89 4.51 -12.26
N GLU A 118 4.63 5.08 -13.21
CA GLU A 118 5.56 6.16 -12.90
C GLU A 118 4.76 7.44 -12.57
N PHE A 119 5.02 8.00 -11.39
CA PHE A 119 4.32 9.17 -10.86
C PHE A 119 5.01 10.49 -11.21
N ILE A 120 6.34 10.50 -11.14
CA ILE A 120 7.18 11.68 -11.34
C ILE A 120 8.55 11.22 -11.85
N ASP A 121 9.23 12.08 -12.60
CA ASP A 121 10.57 11.77 -13.09
C ASP A 121 11.54 11.44 -11.93
N MET A 122 12.41 10.46 -12.16
CA MET A 122 13.47 10.10 -11.22
C MET A 122 14.45 11.24 -10.94
N GLU A 123 14.52 12.26 -11.80
CA GLU A 123 15.28 13.50 -11.55
C GLU A 123 14.81 14.21 -10.27
N HIS A 124 13.54 14.08 -9.91
CA HIS A 124 12.98 14.71 -8.71
C HIS A 124 13.00 13.79 -7.49
N THR A 125 12.80 12.48 -7.68
CA THR A 125 12.86 11.51 -6.59
C THR A 125 13.07 10.07 -7.08
N PRO A 126 13.91 9.27 -6.41
CA PRO A 126 14.00 7.84 -6.70
C PRO A 126 12.75 7.05 -6.25
N LYS A 127 11.79 7.69 -5.57
CA LYS A 127 10.49 7.13 -5.18
C LYS A 127 9.43 7.64 -6.14
N ASN A 128 9.38 7.01 -7.31
CA ASN A 128 8.57 7.43 -8.44
C ASN A 128 7.42 6.47 -8.77
N ILE A 129 7.08 5.51 -7.92
CA ILE A 129 5.98 4.57 -8.20
C ILE A 129 4.68 5.09 -7.56
N LEU A 130 3.59 5.04 -8.33
CA LEU A 130 2.22 5.21 -7.86
C LEU A 130 1.46 3.88 -8.02
N ILE A 131 0.92 3.39 -6.91
CA ILE A 131 -0.08 2.31 -6.90
C ILE A 131 -1.45 2.94 -7.16
N ARG A 132 -2.01 2.65 -8.33
CA ARG A 132 -3.39 3.00 -8.70
C ARG A 132 -4.25 1.75 -8.64
N ALA A 133 -5.20 1.71 -7.71
CA ALA A 133 -6.14 0.60 -7.57
C ALA A 133 -7.58 1.10 -7.73
N VAL A 134 -8.32 0.53 -8.66
CA VAL A 134 -9.73 0.88 -8.92
C VAL A 134 -10.60 -0.34 -8.64
N LYS A 135 -11.65 -0.15 -7.86
CA LYS A 135 -12.54 -1.24 -7.50
C LYS A 135 -13.32 -1.74 -8.70
N VAL A 136 -13.34 -3.05 -8.91
CA VAL A 136 -14.03 -3.68 -10.04
C VAL A 136 -15.13 -4.62 -9.57
N LYS A 137 -16.17 -4.78 -10.39
CA LYS A 137 -17.26 -5.72 -10.14
C LYS A 137 -16.88 -7.08 -10.76
N ASN A 138 -16.98 -8.14 -9.96
CA ASN A 138 -16.65 -9.52 -10.34
C ASN A 138 -15.19 -9.72 -10.76
N VAL A 139 -14.35 -10.14 -9.81
CA VAL A 139 -12.94 -10.48 -10.05
C VAL A 139 -12.76 -11.98 -9.94
N ASP A 140 -12.19 -12.60 -10.98
CA ASP A 140 -11.58 -13.92 -10.82
C ASP A 140 -10.29 -13.75 -10.03
N ARG A 141 -10.32 -14.20 -8.79
CA ARG A 141 -9.22 -14.05 -7.82
C ARG A 141 -8.27 -15.24 -7.82
N SER A 142 -8.65 -16.35 -8.47
CA SER A 142 -7.93 -17.62 -8.35
C SER A 142 -6.49 -17.51 -8.85
N ASP A 143 -6.30 -16.85 -9.99
CA ASP A 143 -4.97 -16.60 -10.55
C ASP A 143 -4.14 -15.62 -9.70
N ALA A 144 -4.77 -14.58 -9.16
CA ALA A 144 -4.09 -13.60 -8.28
C ALA A 144 -3.63 -14.25 -6.96
N VAL A 145 -4.48 -15.05 -6.31
CA VAL A 145 -4.12 -15.80 -5.09
C VAL A 145 -2.97 -16.77 -5.38
N ARG A 146 -3.05 -17.54 -6.47
CA ARG A 146 -1.99 -18.49 -6.84
C ARG A 146 -0.65 -17.78 -7.07
N LYS A 147 -0.64 -16.72 -7.88
CA LYS A 147 0.56 -15.92 -8.16
C LYS A 147 1.15 -15.33 -6.88
N TYR A 148 0.31 -14.81 -5.99
CA TYR A 148 0.73 -14.25 -4.72
C TYR A 148 1.41 -15.28 -3.82
N LEU A 149 0.82 -16.47 -3.66
CA LEU A 149 1.38 -17.55 -2.84
C LEU A 149 2.70 -18.08 -3.42
N GLU A 150 2.77 -18.25 -4.75
CA GLU A 150 4.02 -18.62 -5.44
C GLU A 150 5.11 -17.55 -5.24
N PHE A 151 4.75 -16.26 -5.34
CA PHE A 151 5.66 -15.15 -5.15
C PHE A 151 6.18 -15.07 -3.71
N LYS A 152 5.30 -15.20 -2.70
CA LYS A 152 5.69 -15.28 -1.28
C LYS A 152 6.66 -16.43 -1.03
N LYS A 153 6.33 -17.62 -1.54
CA LYS A 153 7.17 -18.82 -1.40
C LYS A 153 8.54 -18.62 -2.04
N PHE A 154 8.59 -18.01 -3.22
CA PHE A 154 9.84 -17.73 -3.93
C PHE A 154 10.79 -16.84 -3.10
N TRP A 155 10.24 -15.87 -2.37
CA TRP A 155 11.02 -14.95 -1.53
C TRP A 155 11.17 -15.39 -0.07
N GLY A 156 10.67 -16.57 0.31
CA GLY A 156 10.72 -17.06 1.68
C GLY A 156 9.91 -16.22 2.68
N LEU A 157 8.84 -15.56 2.22
CA LEU A 157 8.06 -14.64 3.03
C LEU A 157 6.90 -15.37 3.71
N GLU A 158 6.88 -15.37 5.05
CA GLU A 158 5.83 -16.02 5.83
C GLU A 158 4.93 -15.01 6.53
N GLU A 159 5.52 -14.08 7.29
CA GLU A 159 4.82 -13.11 8.13
C GLU A 159 4.91 -11.70 7.52
N LEU A 160 3.78 -11.17 7.05
CA LEU A 160 3.68 -9.85 6.43
C LEU A 160 2.64 -8.99 7.16
N TYR A 161 3.02 -7.77 7.54
CA TYR A 161 2.14 -6.84 8.26
C TYR A 161 0.82 -6.60 7.51
N ILE A 162 0.87 -6.43 6.19
CA ILE A 162 -0.34 -6.19 5.38
C ILE A 162 -1.32 -7.38 5.43
N GLU A 163 -0.84 -8.62 5.56
CA GLU A 163 -1.72 -9.77 5.70
C GLU A 163 -2.38 -9.82 7.06
N GLU A 164 -1.59 -9.60 8.12
CA GLU A 164 -2.08 -9.51 9.49
C GLU A 164 -3.14 -8.41 9.62
N ALA A 165 -2.85 -7.22 9.10
CA ALA A 165 -3.71 -6.05 9.20
C ALA A 165 -5.00 -6.18 8.36
N MET A 166 -4.98 -6.92 7.25
CA MET A 166 -6.20 -7.24 6.47
C MET A 166 -7.05 -8.32 7.13
N GLY A 167 -6.46 -9.16 7.99
CA GLY A 167 -7.14 -10.20 8.77
C GLY A 167 -7.97 -11.16 7.92
N ASP A 168 -9.16 -11.50 8.41
CA ASP A 168 -10.05 -12.50 7.79
C ASP A 168 -10.44 -12.19 6.34
N ARG A 169 -10.45 -10.90 5.95
CA ARG A 169 -10.79 -10.48 4.58
C ARG A 169 -9.81 -11.02 3.55
N LEU A 170 -8.54 -11.13 3.91
CA LEU A 170 -7.51 -11.70 3.04
C LEU A 170 -7.30 -13.18 3.34
N ILE A 171 -7.18 -13.56 4.61
CA ILE A 171 -6.86 -14.94 5.02
C ILE A 171 -7.87 -15.96 4.46
N THR A 172 -9.16 -15.61 4.44
CA THR A 172 -10.20 -16.49 3.88
C THR A 172 -10.02 -16.68 2.37
N LEU A 173 -9.57 -15.65 1.65
CA LEU A 173 -9.33 -15.72 0.20
C LEU A 173 -8.06 -16.51 -0.13
N LEU A 174 -7.04 -16.47 0.74
CA LEU A 174 -5.79 -17.21 0.54
C LEU A 174 -5.92 -18.73 0.79
N LYS A 175 -6.95 -19.15 1.53
CA LYS A 175 -7.20 -20.57 1.87
C LYS A 175 -8.15 -21.30 0.90
N ASN A 176 -8.86 -20.55 0.06
CA ASN A 176 -9.81 -21.06 -0.93
C ASN A 176 -9.13 -21.23 -2.29
#